data_AF-A0A2H5A042-F1
#
_entry.id   AF-A0A2H5A042-F1
#
_cell.length_a   1.000
_cell.length_b   1.000
_cell.length_c   1.000
_cell.angle_alpha   90.00
_cell.angle_beta   90.00
_cell.angle_gamma   90.00
#
_symmetry.space_group_name_H-M   'P 1'
#
loop_
_entity.id
_entity.type
_entity.pdbx_description
1 polymer ?
#
loop_
_entity_poly.entity_id
_entity_poly.type
_entity_poly.pdbx_seq_one_letter_code
_entity_poly.pdbx_strand_id
1 'polypeptide(L)'
;MTLEEVVHAQGHENVAGEHASTLEVTSDDFLTPAGDCILAIEADRVPADFDEKFVAACQDADATITAIIEAGDHTVTVTGTGHPDLSFENDRSHVLRTSDYVDDRTVMVNADAAAGDVDRDLVEALADGADATLTLSVEPSGD
;
A
#
# COMPACT_ATOMS: atom_id res chain seq x y z
N MET A 1 -20.05 5.40 -5.49
CA MET A 1 -19.72 5.68 -4.06
C MET A 1 -18.36 5.11 -3.76
N THR A 2 -17.41 5.95 -3.35
CA THR A 2 -16.06 5.55 -2.95
C THR A 2 -16.09 4.85 -1.58
N LEU A 3 -15.38 3.74 -1.46
CA LEU A 3 -15.13 3.05 -0.18
C LEU A 3 -13.68 3.27 0.23
N GLU A 4 -13.42 3.36 1.52
CA GLU A 4 -12.11 3.72 2.06
C GLU A 4 -11.73 2.85 3.27
N GLU A 5 -10.46 2.45 3.33
CA GLU A 5 -9.81 1.85 4.50
C GLU A 5 -8.56 2.66 4.85
N VAL A 6 -8.32 2.85 6.15
CA VAL A 6 -7.17 3.60 6.67
C VAL A 6 -6.36 2.70 7.57
N VAL A 7 -5.04 2.71 7.36
CA VAL A 7 -4.03 1.96 8.09
C VAL A 7 -3.01 2.94 8.63
N HIS A 8 -2.76 2.89 9.94
CA HIS A 8 -1.67 3.64 10.57
C HIS A 8 -0.48 2.72 10.77
N ALA A 9 0.70 3.23 10.48
CA ALA A 9 1.96 2.52 10.57
C ALA A 9 3.04 3.52 11.00
N GLN A 10 4.29 3.08 11.03
CA GLN A 10 5.42 3.97 11.27
C GLN A 10 6.59 3.63 10.35
N GLY A 11 7.43 4.63 10.11
CA GLY A 11 8.70 4.46 9.45
C GLY A 11 9.70 3.60 10.25
N HIS A 12 10.86 3.33 9.64
CA HIS A 12 11.95 2.57 10.27
C HIS A 12 13.29 2.95 9.66
N GLU A 13 14.38 2.87 10.43
CA GLU A 13 15.75 3.23 10.01
C GLU A 13 16.28 2.48 8.76
N ASN A 14 15.58 1.44 8.29
CA ASN A 14 15.95 0.63 7.14
C ASN A 14 15.05 0.85 5.92
N VAL A 15 14.13 1.84 5.98
CA VAL A 15 13.31 2.24 4.83
C VAL A 15 14.23 2.84 3.77
N ALA A 16 14.35 2.15 2.64
CA ALA A 16 15.15 2.59 1.50
C ALA A 16 14.29 3.08 0.33
N GLY A 17 13.11 2.46 0.14
CA GLY A 17 12.17 2.83 -0.93
C GLY A 17 12.81 2.81 -2.32
N GLU A 18 13.47 1.70 -2.68
CA GLU A 18 14.24 1.60 -3.94
C GLU A 18 13.66 0.56 -4.90
N HIS A 19 12.73 -0.28 -4.45
CA HIS A 19 12.20 -1.35 -5.28
C HIS A 19 11.43 -0.81 -6.50
N ALA A 20 11.74 -1.35 -7.68
CA ALA A 20 11.31 -0.80 -8.96
C ALA A 20 9.90 -1.24 -9.42
N SER A 21 9.25 -2.16 -8.72
CA SER A 21 7.95 -2.71 -9.15
C SER A 21 6.93 -2.94 -8.05
N THR A 22 7.30 -2.69 -6.79
CA THR A 22 6.40 -2.86 -5.66
C THR A 22 6.63 -1.81 -4.59
N LEU A 23 5.58 -1.59 -3.81
CA LEU A 23 5.57 -0.80 -2.60
C LEU A 23 4.83 -1.61 -1.52
N GLU A 24 5.35 -1.64 -0.30
CA GLU A 24 4.80 -2.43 0.79
C GLU A 24 4.64 -1.64 2.11
N VAL A 25 3.53 -1.87 2.80
CA VAL A 25 3.29 -1.50 4.20
C VAL A 25 2.96 -2.78 4.98
N THR A 26 3.65 -3.03 6.09
CA THR A 26 3.55 -4.30 6.83
C THR A 26 3.23 -4.11 8.31
N SER A 27 2.57 -5.10 8.92
CA SER A 27 2.35 -5.17 10.37
C SER A 27 3.52 -5.79 11.14
N ASP A 28 4.54 -6.31 10.46
CA ASP A 28 5.75 -6.78 11.13
C ASP A 28 6.42 -5.62 11.89
N ASP A 29 7.07 -5.90 13.02
CA ASP A 29 7.73 -4.92 13.90
C ASP A 29 9.21 -4.71 13.57
N PHE A 30 9.66 -5.23 12.44
CA PHE A 30 11.04 -5.18 12.01
C PHE A 30 11.15 -4.99 10.50
N LEU A 31 12.20 -4.28 10.08
CA LEU A 31 12.61 -4.17 8.70
C LEU A 31 14.12 -4.42 8.59
N THR A 32 14.54 -5.21 7.60
CA THR A 32 15.96 -5.40 7.28
C THR A 32 16.34 -4.55 6.06
N PRO A 33 17.63 -4.19 5.87
CA PRO A 33 18.08 -3.44 4.70
C PRO A 33 17.80 -4.13 3.34
N ALA A 34 17.42 -5.41 3.33
CA ALA A 34 17.05 -6.12 2.11
C ALA A 34 15.58 -5.87 1.68
N GLY A 35 14.74 -5.31 2.56
CA GLY A 35 13.34 -5.00 2.29
C GLY A 35 13.18 -3.64 1.63
N ASP A 36 13.75 -3.46 0.44
CA ASP A 36 13.78 -2.18 -0.28
C ASP A 36 12.41 -1.72 -0.85
N CYS A 37 11.39 -2.58 -0.81
CA CYS A 37 10.01 -2.25 -1.15
C CYS A 37 9.17 -1.72 0.03
N ILE A 38 9.62 -1.92 1.27
CA ILE A 38 8.85 -1.58 2.47
C ILE A 38 9.05 -0.11 2.82
N LEU A 39 7.94 0.62 2.98
CA LEU A 39 7.94 2.03 3.37
C LEU A 39 7.54 2.26 4.83
N ALA A 40 6.72 1.37 5.40
CA ALA A 40 6.28 1.48 6.78
C ALA A 40 6.02 0.10 7.40
N ILE A 41 6.21 0.02 8.72
CA ILE A 41 6.08 -1.17 9.56
C ILE A 41 5.09 -0.93 10.70
N GLU A 42 4.83 -1.94 11.54
CA GLU A 42 3.88 -1.88 12.66
C GLU A 42 2.49 -1.34 12.26
N ALA A 43 2.01 -1.69 11.06
CA ALA A 43 0.66 -1.41 10.63
C ALA A 43 -0.38 -1.92 11.64
N ASP A 44 -1.33 -1.05 12.02
CA ASP A 44 -2.35 -1.31 13.03
C ASP A 44 -3.49 -2.22 12.55
N ARG A 45 -3.62 -2.38 11.24
CA ARG A 45 -4.60 -3.22 10.54
C ARG A 45 -3.93 -3.89 9.36
N VAL A 46 -4.46 -5.04 8.96
CA VAL A 46 -3.97 -5.85 7.83
C VAL A 46 -5.07 -6.06 6.80
N PRO A 47 -4.76 -6.51 5.56
CA PRO A 47 -5.78 -6.71 4.53
C PRO A 47 -6.98 -7.55 4.99
N ALA A 48 -6.74 -8.57 5.82
CA ALA A 48 -7.77 -9.44 6.37
C ALA A 48 -8.77 -8.74 7.32
N ASP A 49 -8.47 -7.53 7.78
CA ASP A 49 -9.35 -6.74 8.67
C ASP A 49 -10.28 -5.77 7.91
N PHE A 50 -10.14 -5.65 6.59
CA PHE A 50 -10.89 -4.68 5.77
C PHE A 50 -12.35 -5.10 5.59
N ASP A 51 -13.24 -4.11 5.41
CA ASP A 51 -14.67 -4.37 5.20
C ASP A 51 -14.91 -5.22 3.95
N GLU A 52 -15.78 -6.23 4.05
CA GLU A 52 -16.09 -7.14 2.95
C GLU A 52 -16.58 -6.41 1.69
N LYS A 53 -17.23 -5.24 1.83
CA LYS A 53 -17.65 -4.43 0.68
C LYS A 53 -16.49 -3.72 0.01
N PHE A 54 -15.50 -3.27 0.78
CA PHE A 54 -14.27 -2.69 0.24
C PHE A 54 -13.53 -3.75 -0.57
N VAL A 55 -13.33 -4.94 0.01
CA VAL A 55 -12.71 -6.09 -0.67
C VAL A 55 -13.46 -6.45 -1.96
N ALA A 56 -14.79 -6.58 -1.89
CA ALA A 56 -15.60 -6.90 -3.06
C ALA A 56 -15.51 -5.84 -4.16
N ALA A 57 -15.33 -4.56 -3.83
CA ALA A 57 -15.13 -3.49 -4.81
C ALA A 57 -13.74 -3.56 -5.45
N CYS A 58 -12.69 -3.89 -4.68
CA CYS A 58 -11.34 -4.11 -5.20
C CYS A 58 -11.22 -5.33 -6.11
N GLN A 59 -12.14 -6.29 -6.01
CA GLN A 59 -12.20 -7.48 -6.86
C GLN A 59 -12.79 -7.24 -8.25
N ASP A 60 -13.14 -6.00 -8.59
CA ASP A 60 -13.52 -5.62 -9.95
C ASP A 60 -12.27 -5.22 -10.75
N ALA A 61 -12.04 -5.85 -11.90
CA ALA A 61 -10.90 -5.55 -12.79
C ALA A 61 -10.96 -4.12 -13.36
N ASP A 62 -12.16 -3.54 -13.44
CA ASP A 62 -12.38 -2.19 -13.94
C ASP A 62 -12.41 -1.14 -12.80
N ALA A 63 -12.28 -1.55 -11.53
CA ALA A 63 -12.21 -0.62 -10.41
C ALA A 63 -10.87 0.11 -10.36
N THR A 64 -10.92 1.40 -10.01
CA THR A 64 -9.73 2.20 -9.72
C THR A 64 -9.46 2.18 -8.23
N ILE A 65 -8.24 1.81 -7.84
CA ILE A 65 -7.79 1.85 -6.45
C ILE A 65 -6.76 2.97 -6.35
N THR A 66 -6.90 3.83 -5.35
CA THR A 66 -5.95 4.88 -5.02
C THR A 66 -5.40 4.64 -3.62
N ALA A 67 -4.08 4.64 -3.50
CA ALA A 67 -3.36 4.61 -2.24
C ALA A 67 -2.70 5.97 -1.99
N ILE A 68 -2.96 6.55 -0.83
CA ILE A 68 -2.29 7.77 -0.37
C ILE A 68 -1.46 7.39 0.85
N ILE A 69 -0.17 7.70 0.81
CA ILE A 69 0.75 7.48 1.94
C ILE A 69 1.25 8.83 2.40
N GLU A 70 1.03 9.14 3.68
CA GLU A 70 1.39 10.40 4.31
C GLU A 70 2.37 10.16 5.46
N ALA A 71 3.42 10.98 5.55
CA ALA A 71 4.31 11.06 6.71
C ALA A 71 4.75 12.50 6.94
N GLY A 72 4.31 13.10 8.05
CA GLY A 72 4.53 14.53 8.32
C GLY A 72 3.88 15.41 7.25
N ASP A 73 4.67 16.27 6.61
CA ASP A 73 4.23 17.18 5.53
C ASP A 73 4.40 16.56 4.13
N HIS A 74 4.80 15.28 4.05
CA HIS A 74 5.07 14.59 2.79
C HIS A 74 3.98 13.59 2.44
N THR A 75 3.65 13.49 1.16
CA THR A 75 2.59 12.62 0.65
C THR A 75 2.99 12.03 -0.70
N VAL A 76 2.65 10.78 -0.93
CA VAL A 76 2.62 10.17 -2.26
C VAL A 76 1.23 9.62 -2.55
N THR A 77 0.79 9.74 -3.80
CA THR A 77 -0.43 9.10 -4.31
C THR A 77 -0.04 8.10 -5.37
N VAL A 78 -0.53 6.88 -5.23
CA VAL A 78 -0.33 5.77 -6.18
C VAL A 78 -1.69 5.31 -6.65
N THR A 79 -1.90 5.27 -7.96
CA THR A 79 -3.16 4.80 -8.55
C THR A 79 -2.91 3.52 -9.34
N GLY A 80 -3.80 2.54 -9.15
CA GLY A 80 -3.79 1.28 -9.87
C GLY A 80 -5.21 0.77 -10.06
N THR A 81 -5.32 -0.53 -10.35
CA THR A 81 -6.61 -1.18 -10.61
C THR A 81 -6.87 -2.31 -9.63
N GLY A 82 -8.14 -2.64 -9.50
CA GLY A 82 -8.56 -3.90 -8.90
C GLY A 82 -8.21 -5.12 -9.74
N HIS A 83 -8.46 -6.30 -9.19
CA HIS A 83 -8.34 -7.57 -9.91
C HIS A 83 -9.22 -8.65 -9.24
N PRO A 84 -9.93 -9.50 -10.00
CA PRO A 84 -10.85 -10.51 -9.45
C PRO A 84 -10.20 -11.53 -8.51
N ASP A 85 -8.89 -11.71 -8.61
CA ASP A 85 -8.13 -12.61 -7.75
C ASP A 85 -7.55 -11.94 -6.49
N LEU A 86 -7.76 -10.63 -6.25
CA LEU A 86 -7.32 -9.98 -5.00
C LEU A 86 -8.08 -10.58 -3.82
N SER A 87 -7.39 -11.35 -2.98
CA SER A 87 -8.05 -12.05 -1.86
C SER A 87 -8.22 -11.19 -0.61
N PHE A 88 -7.28 -10.26 -0.35
CA PHE A 88 -7.20 -9.52 0.92
C PHE A 88 -7.18 -10.43 2.16
N GLU A 89 -6.74 -11.68 2.05
CA GLU A 89 -6.73 -12.64 3.17
C GLU A 89 -5.42 -12.60 3.99
N ASN A 90 -4.41 -11.86 3.52
CA ASN A 90 -3.12 -11.79 4.20
C ASN A 90 -3.22 -11.03 5.53
N ASP A 91 -2.52 -11.55 6.53
CA ASP A 91 -2.56 -11.06 7.91
C ASP A 91 -1.33 -10.20 8.28
N ARG A 92 -0.63 -9.66 7.28
CA ARG A 92 0.65 -8.95 7.45
C ARG A 92 0.88 -7.75 6.53
N SER A 93 0.83 -7.95 5.22
CA SER A 93 1.41 -7.04 4.24
C SER A 93 0.39 -6.53 3.24
N HIS A 94 0.48 -5.23 2.95
CA HIS A 94 -0.21 -4.54 1.87
C HIS A 94 0.80 -4.30 0.75
N VAL A 95 0.73 -5.06 -0.34
CA VAL A 95 1.65 -4.91 -1.48
C VAL A 95 0.92 -4.30 -2.66
N LEU A 96 1.41 -3.16 -3.12
CA LEU A 96 1.04 -2.52 -4.38
C LEU A 96 2.03 -2.94 -5.45
N ARG A 97 1.54 -3.28 -6.64
CA ARG A 97 2.37 -3.81 -7.74
C ARG A 97 2.14 -3.00 -9.01
N THR A 98 3.23 -2.69 -9.71
CA THR A 98 3.15 -2.10 -11.05
C THR A 98 2.78 -3.11 -12.14
N SER A 99 2.90 -4.42 -11.85
CA SER A 99 2.43 -5.50 -12.71
C SER A 99 1.00 -5.93 -12.38
N ASP A 100 0.43 -6.81 -13.21
CA ASP A 100 -0.87 -7.48 -13.03
C ASP A 100 -0.78 -8.77 -12.19
N TYR A 101 0.39 -9.07 -11.63
CA TYR A 101 0.59 -10.28 -10.82
C TYR A 101 -0.13 -10.15 -9.47
N VAL A 102 -0.82 -11.22 -9.06
CA VAL A 102 -1.51 -11.28 -7.77
C VAL A 102 -0.97 -12.42 -6.91
N ASP A 103 -0.64 -12.11 -5.67
CA ASP A 103 -0.48 -13.05 -4.55
C ASP A 103 -1.36 -12.61 -3.36
N ASP A 104 -1.31 -13.38 -2.28
CA ASP A 104 -2.13 -13.15 -1.07
C ASP A 104 -1.90 -11.78 -0.43
N ARG A 105 -0.71 -11.19 -0.58
CA ARG A 105 -0.34 -9.87 -0.04
C ARG A 105 -0.77 -8.70 -0.93
N THR A 106 -1.23 -8.98 -2.14
CA THR A 106 -1.49 -7.95 -3.15
C THR A 106 -2.80 -7.22 -2.84
N VAL A 107 -2.76 -5.89 -2.77
CA VAL A 107 -3.94 -5.03 -2.55
C VAL A 107 -4.23 -4.10 -3.74
N MET A 108 -3.30 -3.99 -4.68
CA MET A 108 -3.41 -3.19 -5.90
C MET A 108 -2.47 -3.75 -6.97
N VAL A 109 -2.94 -3.79 -8.21
CA VAL A 109 -2.13 -4.12 -9.39
C VAL A 109 -2.12 -2.95 -10.38
N ASN A 110 -1.25 -3.01 -11.38
CA ASN A 110 -1.11 -1.96 -12.41
C ASN A 110 -0.88 -0.56 -11.81
N ALA A 111 -0.21 -0.48 -10.66
CA ALA A 111 0.14 0.77 -10.00
C ALA A 111 1.01 1.65 -10.92
N ASP A 112 0.78 2.95 -10.89
CA ASP A 112 1.54 3.94 -11.65
C ASP A 112 2.90 4.31 -11.02
N ALA A 113 3.13 3.89 -9.78
CA ALA A 113 4.37 4.09 -9.03
C ALA A 113 4.73 2.87 -8.16
N ALA A 114 6.02 2.64 -7.99
CA ALA A 114 6.60 1.71 -7.02
C ALA A 114 7.34 2.47 -5.90
N ALA A 115 7.94 1.73 -4.95
CA ALA A 115 8.72 2.34 -3.88
C ALA A 115 9.86 3.25 -4.40
N GLY A 116 10.53 2.83 -5.49
CA GLY A 116 11.59 3.59 -6.15
C GLY A 116 11.14 4.93 -6.76
N ASP A 117 9.84 5.12 -7.00
CA ASP A 117 9.28 6.34 -7.58
C ASP A 117 8.84 7.37 -6.52
N VAL A 118 8.83 6.98 -5.25
CA VAL A 118 8.43 7.85 -4.13
C VAL A 118 9.46 8.97 -3.94
N ASP A 119 8.99 10.18 -3.64
CA ASP A 119 9.87 11.32 -3.38
C ASP A 119 10.84 11.03 -2.23
N ARG A 120 12.09 11.45 -2.37
CA ARG A 120 13.14 11.15 -1.39
C ARG A 120 12.90 11.82 -0.05
N ASP A 121 12.23 12.98 -0.01
CA ASP A 121 11.91 13.64 1.25
C ASP A 121 10.91 12.79 2.08
N LEU A 122 9.95 12.11 1.42
CA LEU A 122 9.04 11.18 2.10
C LEU A 122 9.78 9.94 2.60
N VAL A 123 10.66 9.37 1.78
CA VAL A 123 11.48 8.21 2.17
C VAL A 123 12.39 8.55 3.35
N GLU A 124 13.00 9.74 3.36
CA GLU A 124 13.83 10.21 4.47
C GLU A 124 13.01 10.39 5.75
N ALA A 125 11.81 10.99 5.68
CA ALA A 125 10.93 11.13 6.83
C ALA A 125 10.54 9.76 7.43
N LEU A 126 10.23 8.78 6.59
CA LEU A 126 9.96 7.40 7.01
C LEU A 126 11.22 6.71 7.55
N ALA A 127 12.39 6.93 6.96
CA ALA A 127 13.65 6.40 7.49
C ALA A 127 13.99 6.97 8.87
N ASP A 128 13.61 8.22 9.15
CA ASP A 128 13.73 8.86 10.46
C ASP A 128 12.66 8.38 11.48
N GLY A 129 11.76 7.47 11.07
CA GLY A 129 10.74 6.87 11.94
C GLY A 129 9.48 7.69 12.10
N ALA A 130 9.14 8.55 11.15
CA ALA A 130 7.87 9.30 11.18
C ALA A 130 6.65 8.36 11.19
N ASP A 131 5.57 8.80 11.85
CA ASP A 131 4.26 8.16 11.73
C ASP A 131 3.80 8.18 10.26
N ALA A 132 3.25 7.06 9.80
CA ALA A 132 2.78 6.86 8.45
C ALA A 132 1.27 6.57 8.45
N THR A 133 0.54 7.15 7.50
CA THR A 133 -0.87 6.80 7.25
C THR A 133 -1.02 6.34 5.81
N LEU A 134 -1.52 5.12 5.61
CA LEU A 134 -1.94 4.60 4.32
C LEU A 134 -3.47 4.68 4.24
N THR A 135 -3.97 5.46 3.29
CA THR A 135 -5.40 5.50 2.93
C THR A 135 -5.60 4.79 1.60
N LEU A 136 -6.38 3.71 1.60
CA LEU A 136 -6.79 3.00 0.39
C LEU A 136 -8.24 3.37 0.06
N SER A 137 -8.47 3.88 -1.14
CA SER A 137 -9.78 4.21 -1.67
C SER A 137 -10.06 3.40 -2.93
N VAL A 138 -11.31 2.92 -3.08
CA VAL A 138 -11.74 2.21 -4.29
C VAL A 138 -12.98 2.86 -4.90
N GLU A 139 -12.90 3.10 -6.21
CA GLU A 139 -13.98 3.59 -7.05
C GLU A 139 -14.41 2.45 -7.98
N PRO A 140 -15.61 1.87 -7.80
CA PRO A 140 -16.10 0.79 -8.65
C PRO A 140 -16.38 1.28 -10.08
N SER A 141 -16.35 0.35 -11.04
CA SER A 141 -16.63 0.68 -12.43
C SER A 141 -18.07 1.19 -12.62
N GLY A 142 -18.23 2.48 -12.94
CA GLY A 142 -19.50 3.06 -13.39
C GLY A 142 -20.20 4.09 -12.49
N ASP A 143 -19.47 5.01 -11.86
CA ASP A 143 -20.03 6.33 -11.48
C ASP A 143 -20.07 7.30 -12.70
#